data_AF-A0A2V9LXJ2-F1
#
_entry.id   AF-A0A2V9LXJ2-F1
#
_cell.length_a   1.000
_cell.length_b   1.000
_cell.length_c   1.000
_cell.angle_alpha   90.00
_cell.angle_beta   90.00
_cell.angle_gamma   90.00
#
_symmetry.space_group_name_H-M   'P 1'
#
loop_
_entity.id
_entity.type
_entity.pdbx_description
1 polymer ?
#
loop_
_entity_poly.entity_id
_entity_poly.type
_entity_poly.pdbx_seq_one_letter_code
_entity_poly.pdbx_strand_id
1 'polypeptide(L)'
;METKPKPEVGGRWSIEREAFNLEQIHILERIAVGAPLKEVLERIVLLIEQQGDGLGSILLLDREQGRVVHGAAPNLPGEFSRAIEGAHIGPQAGSCGTAAYRGERVIVRDIETHPYWKDYRQFALPHGLRACWSSPIFSPAREVLGTFAVYYREPREPKEDELHWVDSATHLAAIAIMKNQGELALRRSEARYRQILETTHEGVISLDIDAKVKFANRRAGEMLGYGSSELLGRNVSELLDPSERRKVEAMLARRRRGMSDQYEVHMRTREGRDLWVIIASSAVVDESGEVAGMLGMLTDITHRKQTEIVLGRSEAELRTMFESAAIGMALVDPITRPVKCNPALEKFLAYSAAELGQTTLLELTHSDDLLAVLEKKRLLDLGEYDSFQVEARLHQKAGQYAWARITISQIRLPDGTTPNAVVMVEDIREGKRLEKEIRAAERLRALIFDSVGDVLYYIGVEGNGRFRFLSVNETFLRATGLRQEQVIGRFVDEVIPQPSLSLVLDKYERAILERRTQKWDEVSVYPSGTKYGDVTVTPLFDQDGRCTGLVGTVHDITERKYAEERIAAQAALLDHARDAILLRALDETVRYWNEGAARLYGWSAAEATGRKPPTSSIETPGRSRKPEVTC
;
A
#
# COMPACT_ATOMS: atom_id res chain seq x y z
N MET A 1 9.93 23.07 128.95
CA MET A 1 9.31 23.75 127.80
C MET A 1 10.39 23.79 126.72
N GLU A 2 10.30 22.94 125.70
CA GLU A 2 10.77 23.21 124.34
C GLU A 2 10.57 21.95 123.48
N THR A 3 9.84 22.17 122.40
CA THR A 3 9.22 21.21 121.49
C THR A 3 10.23 20.66 120.48
N LYS A 4 10.27 19.33 120.30
CA LYS A 4 10.95 18.69 119.15
C LYS A 4 10.28 19.12 117.83
N PRO A 5 11.03 19.47 116.77
CA PRO A 5 10.46 19.65 115.44
C PRO A 5 10.21 18.29 114.77
N LYS A 6 9.11 18.20 114.02
CA LYS A 6 8.72 17.05 113.17
C LYS A 6 9.70 16.88 111.99
N PRO A 7 9.90 15.66 111.46
CA PRO A 7 10.61 15.46 110.20
C PRO A 7 9.74 15.90 109.01
N GLU A 8 10.36 16.61 108.06
CA GLU A 8 9.74 17.12 106.83
C GLU A 8 9.37 16.00 105.84
N VAL A 9 8.13 16.06 105.36
CA VAL A 9 7.53 15.19 104.35
C VAL A 9 7.77 15.83 102.97
N GLY A 10 9.01 15.77 102.44
CA GLY A 10 9.38 16.46 101.18
C GLY A 10 10.12 15.63 100.12
N GLY A 11 10.82 14.55 100.50
CA GLY A 11 11.74 13.85 99.58
C GLY A 11 11.11 12.86 98.58
N ARG A 12 9.89 12.37 98.84
CA ARG A 12 9.23 11.38 97.98
C ARG A 12 8.53 12.01 96.77
N TRP A 13 8.06 13.24 96.93
CA TRP A 13 7.35 14.02 95.91
C TRP A 13 8.26 14.57 94.80
N SER A 14 9.56 14.79 95.03
CA SER A 14 10.46 15.30 93.98
C SER A 14 10.94 14.21 93.02
N ILE A 15 11.15 12.99 93.52
CA ILE A 15 11.66 11.84 92.74
C ILE A 15 10.59 11.32 91.76
N GLU A 16 9.32 11.25 92.19
CA GLU A 16 8.21 10.80 91.36
C GLU A 16 7.94 11.78 90.18
N ARG A 17 8.13 13.10 90.40
CA ARG A 17 7.97 14.12 89.36
C ARG A 17 9.11 14.13 88.34
N GLU A 18 10.33 13.84 88.77
CA GLU A 18 11.48 13.68 87.86
C GLU A 18 11.35 12.44 86.97
N ALA A 19 10.91 11.31 87.53
CA ALA A 19 10.67 10.09 86.76
C ALA A 19 9.59 10.27 85.67
N PHE A 20 8.49 10.97 86.01
CA PHE A 20 7.44 11.31 85.05
C PHE A 20 7.98 12.16 83.88
N ASN A 21 8.74 13.22 84.18
CA ASN A 21 9.32 14.09 83.16
C ASN A 21 10.31 13.35 82.24
N LEU A 22 11.11 12.42 82.80
CA LEU A 22 12.06 11.61 82.02
C LEU A 22 11.35 10.71 81.00
N GLU A 23 10.26 10.04 81.40
CA GLU A 23 9.47 9.23 80.47
C GLU A 23 8.76 10.09 79.40
N GLN A 24 8.32 11.31 79.73
CA GLN A 24 7.79 12.23 78.72
C GLN A 24 8.83 12.59 77.65
N ILE A 25 10.07 12.86 78.06
CA ILE A 25 11.19 13.12 77.12
C ILE A 25 11.42 11.90 76.23
N HIS A 26 11.46 10.70 76.81
CA HIS A 26 11.65 9.47 76.03
C HIS A 26 10.53 9.22 75.01
N ILE A 27 9.27 9.54 75.36
CA ILE A 27 8.14 9.47 74.43
C ILE A 27 8.32 10.48 73.27
N LEU A 28 8.74 11.72 73.57
CA LEU A 28 9.00 12.73 72.54
C LEU A 28 10.14 12.33 71.59
N GLU A 29 11.21 11.73 72.10
CA GLU A 29 12.30 11.17 71.28
C GLU A 29 11.78 10.10 70.32
N ARG A 30 10.91 9.19 70.80
CA ARG A 30 10.31 8.14 69.97
C ARG A 30 9.41 8.70 68.88
N ILE A 31 8.66 9.77 69.17
CA ILE A 31 7.90 10.51 68.15
C ILE A 31 8.84 11.13 67.11
N ALA A 32 9.94 11.74 67.55
CA ALA A 32 10.90 12.40 66.66
C ALA A 32 11.58 11.43 65.67
N VAL A 33 11.90 10.20 66.12
CA VAL A 33 12.49 9.16 65.25
C VAL A 33 11.46 8.40 64.40
N GLY A 34 10.17 8.73 64.51
CA GLY A 34 9.11 8.10 63.70
C GLY A 34 8.75 6.69 64.14
N ALA A 35 8.77 6.41 65.45
CA ALA A 35 8.31 5.12 65.99
C ALA A 35 6.83 4.86 65.63
N PRO A 36 6.40 3.59 65.51
CA PRO A 36 5.01 3.26 65.19
C PRO A 36 4.01 3.92 66.15
N LEU A 37 3.00 4.60 65.60
CA LEU A 37 2.03 5.38 66.40
C LEU A 37 1.44 4.55 67.55
N LYS A 38 1.05 3.30 67.30
CA LYS A 38 0.50 2.40 68.31
C LYS A 38 1.43 2.23 69.52
N GLU A 39 2.72 2.02 69.28
CA GLU A 39 3.73 1.83 70.33
C GLU A 39 3.91 3.10 71.16
N VAL A 40 3.88 4.26 70.50
CA VAL A 40 3.95 5.57 71.19
C VAL A 40 2.71 5.79 72.06
N LEU A 41 1.51 5.55 71.52
CA LEU A 41 0.25 5.69 72.27
C LEU A 41 0.17 4.72 73.45
N GLU A 42 0.62 3.47 73.29
CA GLU A 42 0.70 2.50 74.39
C GLU A 42 1.59 2.99 75.52
N ARG A 43 2.73 3.60 75.20
CA ARG A 43 3.61 4.16 76.24
C ARG A 43 3.05 5.41 76.91
N ILE A 44 2.31 6.24 76.17
CA ILE A 44 1.58 7.37 76.77
C ILE A 44 0.54 6.85 77.76
N VAL A 45 -0.17 5.75 77.44
CA VAL A 45 -1.10 5.15 78.39
C VAL A 45 -0.38 4.59 79.62
N LEU A 46 0.69 3.80 79.42
CA LEU A 46 1.46 3.23 80.52
C LEU A 46 2.08 4.30 81.44
N LEU A 47 2.49 5.45 80.88
CA LEU A 47 2.99 6.59 81.65
C LEU A 47 1.96 7.04 82.71
N ILE A 48 0.68 7.07 82.35
CA ILE A 48 -0.41 7.49 83.23
C ILE A 48 -0.80 6.38 84.21
N GLU A 49 -0.88 5.14 83.75
CA GLU A 49 -1.18 3.98 84.60
C GLU A 49 -0.10 3.71 85.66
N GLN A 50 1.13 4.21 85.46
CA GLN A 50 2.19 4.13 86.48
C GLN A 50 2.03 5.14 87.63
N GLN A 51 1.24 6.21 87.45
CA GLN A 51 1.06 7.26 88.46
C GLN A 51 -0.11 6.97 89.43
N GLY A 52 -1.00 6.02 89.11
CA GLY A 52 -2.12 5.65 89.96
C GLY A 52 -2.90 4.44 89.46
N ASP A 53 -3.94 4.03 90.19
CA ASP A 53 -4.69 2.79 89.94
C ASP A 53 -5.66 2.83 88.73
N GLY A 54 -5.59 3.88 87.93
CA GLY A 54 -6.44 4.05 86.75
C GLY A 54 -5.95 3.21 85.57
N LEU A 55 -6.87 2.66 84.79
CA LEU A 55 -6.57 1.98 83.52
C LEU A 55 -6.83 2.95 82.37
N GLY A 56 -5.87 3.18 81.49
CA GLY A 56 -5.97 4.16 80.41
C GLY A 56 -6.37 3.56 79.07
N SER A 57 -6.92 4.40 78.20
CA SER A 57 -7.11 4.08 76.79
C SER A 57 -7.04 5.34 75.93
N ILE A 58 -6.48 5.21 74.73
CA ILE A 58 -6.55 6.21 73.68
C ILE A 58 -7.38 5.64 72.55
N LEU A 59 -8.43 6.36 72.17
CA LEU A 59 -9.24 6.06 71.00
C LEU A 59 -9.05 7.18 69.97
N LEU A 60 -8.68 6.82 68.75
CA LEU A 60 -8.50 7.72 67.61
C LEU A 60 -9.84 8.01 66.94
N LEU A 61 -9.97 9.20 66.37
CA LEU A 61 -11.16 9.60 65.64
C LEU A 61 -11.10 9.18 64.17
N ASP A 62 -12.06 8.38 63.70
CA ASP A 62 -12.35 8.20 62.27
C ASP A 62 -13.49 9.13 61.87
N ARG A 63 -13.13 10.23 61.20
CA ARG A 63 -14.08 11.25 60.75
C ARG A 63 -14.94 10.80 59.57
N GLU A 64 -14.44 9.91 58.72
CA GLU A 64 -15.20 9.45 57.54
C GLU A 64 -16.36 8.55 57.97
N GLN A 65 -16.15 7.75 59.02
CA GLN A 65 -17.16 6.81 59.51
C GLN A 65 -17.94 7.31 60.73
N GLY A 66 -17.52 8.44 61.34
CA GLY A 66 -18.13 8.99 62.55
C GLY A 66 -17.99 8.06 63.76
N ARG A 67 -16.86 7.35 63.86
CA ARG A 67 -16.59 6.32 64.87
C ARG A 67 -15.25 6.56 65.56
N VAL A 68 -15.09 5.98 66.73
CA VAL A 68 -13.79 5.88 67.41
C VAL A 68 -13.12 4.55 67.09
N VAL A 69 -11.82 4.58 66.86
CA VAL A 69 -10.97 3.42 66.53
C VAL A 69 -9.93 3.26 67.62
N HIS A 70 -9.61 2.02 68.01
CA HIS A 70 -8.67 1.74 69.06
C HIS A 70 -7.27 2.24 68.71
N GLY A 71 -6.73 3.13 69.54
CA GLY A 71 -5.34 3.60 69.46
C GLY A 71 -4.43 2.75 70.36
N ALA A 72 -4.72 2.74 71.66
CA ALA A 72 -3.97 1.97 72.66
C ALA A 72 -4.79 1.74 73.95
N ALA A 73 -4.75 0.54 74.53
CA ALA A 73 -5.23 0.28 75.89
C ALA A 73 -4.54 -0.99 76.46
N PRO A 74 -3.27 -0.89 76.89
CA PRO A 74 -2.42 -2.04 77.21
C PRO A 74 -2.92 -2.87 78.40
N ASN A 75 -3.43 -2.24 79.47
CA ASN A 75 -3.91 -2.93 80.68
C ASN A 75 -5.44 -2.99 80.79
N LEU A 76 -6.16 -2.48 79.78
CA LEU A 76 -7.61 -2.58 79.73
C LEU A 76 -8.04 -3.98 79.26
N PRO A 77 -9.09 -4.59 79.84
CA PRO A 77 -9.55 -5.93 79.45
C PRO A 77 -9.80 -6.03 77.94
N GLY A 78 -9.17 -7.01 77.28
CA GLY A 78 -9.22 -7.14 75.82
C GLY A 78 -10.63 -7.37 75.27
N GLU A 79 -11.52 -8.03 76.03
CA GLU A 79 -12.94 -8.18 75.67
C GLU A 79 -13.66 -6.84 75.64
N PHE A 80 -13.42 -5.98 76.63
CA PHE A 80 -13.98 -4.64 76.69
C PHE A 80 -13.42 -3.75 75.58
N SER A 81 -12.09 -3.76 75.36
CA SER A 81 -11.44 -3.01 74.27
C SER A 81 -12.02 -3.37 72.90
N ARG A 82 -12.34 -4.64 72.65
CA ARG A 82 -13.02 -5.09 71.42
C ARG A 82 -14.48 -4.65 71.36
N ALA A 83 -15.19 -4.62 72.49
CA ALA A 83 -16.60 -4.20 72.53
C ALA A 83 -16.80 -2.71 72.23
N ILE A 84 -15.79 -1.88 72.53
CA ILE A 84 -15.83 -0.43 72.27
C ILE A 84 -15.14 -0.02 70.96
N GLU A 85 -14.54 -0.98 70.24
CA GLU A 85 -13.95 -0.75 68.92
C GLU A 85 -15.03 -0.34 67.92
N GLY A 86 -14.84 0.79 67.23
CA GLY A 86 -15.82 1.31 66.27
C GLY A 86 -17.06 1.92 66.93
N ALA A 87 -17.04 2.24 68.22
CA ALA A 87 -18.16 2.89 68.89
C ALA A 87 -18.53 4.23 68.20
N HIS A 88 -19.83 4.54 68.19
CA HIS A 88 -20.33 5.75 67.55
C HIS A 88 -19.97 7.01 68.34
N ILE A 89 -19.88 8.14 67.64
CA ILE A 89 -19.70 9.45 68.26
C ILE A 89 -21.05 10.13 68.35
N GLY A 90 -21.43 10.53 69.56
CA GLY A 90 -22.74 11.12 69.81
C GLY A 90 -22.92 11.59 71.24
N PRO A 91 -24.03 12.29 71.54
CA PRO A 91 -24.25 12.97 72.82
C PRO A 91 -24.41 12.05 74.03
N GLN A 92 -24.59 10.73 73.82
CA GLN A 92 -24.73 9.70 74.86
C GLN A 92 -24.00 8.40 74.48
N ALA A 93 -22.83 8.50 73.84
CA ALA A 93 -22.09 7.35 73.33
C ALA A 93 -20.90 6.98 74.24
N GLY A 94 -21.19 6.58 75.48
CA GLY A 94 -20.17 6.36 76.50
C GLY A 94 -19.41 7.64 76.88
N SER A 95 -18.36 7.54 77.69
CA SER A 95 -17.54 8.71 78.03
C SER A 95 -16.73 9.20 76.82
N CYS A 96 -16.12 8.29 76.05
CA CYS A 96 -15.24 8.63 74.92
C CYS A 96 -15.99 9.23 73.73
N GLY A 97 -17.05 8.57 73.25
CA GLY A 97 -17.84 9.09 72.12
C GLY A 97 -18.53 10.41 72.43
N THR A 98 -18.95 10.61 73.68
CA THR A 98 -19.55 11.88 74.13
C THR A 98 -18.51 13.00 74.25
N ALA A 99 -17.32 12.71 74.79
CA ALA A 99 -16.22 13.68 74.85
C ALA A 99 -15.77 14.13 73.46
N ALA A 100 -15.68 13.19 72.51
CA ALA A 100 -15.37 13.49 71.12
C ALA A 100 -16.46 14.35 70.45
N TYR A 101 -17.75 14.06 70.72
CA TYR A 101 -18.89 14.80 70.15
C TYR A 101 -18.97 16.24 70.67
N ARG A 102 -18.77 16.43 71.98
CA ARG A 102 -18.90 17.75 72.60
C ARG A 102 -17.64 18.61 72.50
N GLY A 103 -16.48 17.99 72.30
CA GLY A 103 -15.20 18.69 72.37
C GLY A 103 -14.91 19.22 73.78
N GLU A 104 -15.37 18.51 74.81
CA GLU A 104 -15.11 18.83 76.22
C GLU A 104 -14.84 17.55 77.02
N ARG A 105 -14.17 17.69 78.17
CA ARG A 105 -13.90 16.57 79.08
C ARG A 105 -15.20 16.05 79.67
N VAL A 106 -15.39 14.73 79.66
CA VAL A 106 -16.55 14.04 80.24
C VAL A 106 -16.09 13.23 81.45
N ILE A 107 -16.68 13.51 82.61
CA ILE A 107 -16.38 12.81 83.88
C ILE A 107 -17.61 11.98 84.26
N VAL A 108 -17.50 10.66 84.20
CA VAL A 108 -18.51 9.74 84.71
C VAL A 108 -18.03 9.16 86.03
N ARG A 109 -18.65 9.60 87.13
CA ARG A 109 -18.36 9.14 88.49
C ARG A 109 -18.76 7.68 88.73
N ASP A 110 -19.90 7.25 88.20
CA ASP A 110 -20.39 5.86 88.32
C ASP A 110 -21.02 5.36 87.02
N ILE A 111 -20.35 4.41 86.36
CA ILE A 111 -20.77 3.79 85.10
C ILE A 111 -22.11 3.07 85.24
N GLU A 112 -22.40 2.51 86.43
CA GLU A 112 -23.60 1.71 86.66
C GLU A 112 -24.88 2.55 86.48
N THR A 113 -24.86 3.79 86.93
CA THR A 113 -26.03 4.68 87.00
C THR A 113 -26.03 5.78 85.95
N HIS A 114 -24.88 6.07 85.31
CA HIS A 114 -24.76 7.22 84.41
C HIS A 114 -25.44 7.01 83.04
N PRO A 115 -26.25 7.97 82.54
CA PRO A 115 -26.99 7.83 81.29
C PRO A 115 -26.14 7.53 80.04
N TYR A 116 -24.94 8.11 79.93
CA TYR A 116 -24.05 7.89 78.76
C TYR A 116 -23.60 6.43 78.61
N TRP A 117 -23.67 5.64 79.68
CA TRP A 117 -23.23 4.25 79.71
C TRP A 117 -24.38 3.26 79.48
N LYS A 118 -25.61 3.71 79.18
CA LYS A 118 -26.77 2.83 78.99
C LYS A 118 -26.50 1.67 78.04
N ASP A 119 -25.84 1.95 76.92
CA ASP A 119 -25.57 0.95 75.87
C ASP A 119 -24.23 0.21 76.05
N TYR A 120 -23.38 0.70 76.96
CA TYR A 120 -21.99 0.22 77.13
C TYR A 120 -21.70 -0.43 78.50
N ARG A 121 -22.52 -0.17 79.54
CA ARG A 121 -22.29 -0.66 80.91
C ARG A 121 -22.25 -2.18 81.02
N GLN A 122 -23.00 -2.89 80.16
CA GLN A 122 -23.00 -4.35 80.10
C GLN A 122 -21.64 -4.94 79.73
N PHE A 123 -20.79 -4.17 79.03
CA PHE A 123 -19.44 -4.56 78.68
C PHE A 123 -18.40 -4.13 79.73
N ALA A 124 -18.67 -3.04 80.47
CA ALA A 124 -17.72 -2.47 81.43
C ALA A 124 -17.82 -3.11 82.84
N LEU A 125 -19.05 -3.31 83.34
CA LEU A 125 -19.29 -3.80 84.71
C LEU A 125 -18.73 -5.21 85.00
N PRO A 126 -18.78 -6.19 84.07
CA PRO A 126 -18.21 -7.53 84.30
C PRO A 126 -16.71 -7.52 84.59
N HIS A 127 -15.99 -6.48 84.15
CA HIS A 127 -14.57 -6.32 84.40
C HIS A 127 -14.26 -5.40 85.58
N GLY A 128 -15.29 -5.05 86.37
CA GLY A 128 -15.15 -4.22 87.56
C GLY A 128 -14.92 -2.74 87.28
N LEU A 129 -15.15 -2.26 86.06
CA LEU A 129 -15.00 -0.83 85.72
C LEU A 129 -16.22 -0.06 86.25
N ARG A 130 -15.98 0.91 87.14
CA ARG A 130 -17.01 1.67 87.86
C ARG A 130 -16.98 3.16 87.60
N ALA A 131 -15.86 3.75 87.21
CA ALA A 131 -15.81 5.15 86.78
C ALA A 131 -15.05 5.27 85.45
N CYS A 132 -15.37 6.27 84.63
CA CYS A 132 -14.64 6.56 83.40
C CYS A 132 -14.61 8.05 83.09
N TRP A 133 -13.42 8.59 82.94
CA TRP A 133 -13.21 9.99 82.55
C TRP A 133 -12.55 10.03 81.19
N SER A 134 -13.03 10.89 80.31
CA SER A 134 -12.51 11.00 78.95
C SER A 134 -12.23 12.45 78.60
N SER A 135 -11.01 12.73 78.17
CA SER A 135 -10.57 14.04 77.68
C SER A 135 -10.36 13.97 76.16
N PRO A 136 -10.91 14.92 75.39
CA PRO A 136 -10.60 15.03 73.96
C PRO A 136 -9.13 15.40 73.74
N ILE A 137 -8.53 14.80 72.71
CA ILE A 137 -7.19 15.11 72.23
C ILE A 137 -7.35 16.13 71.10
N PHE A 138 -6.75 17.31 71.23
CA PHE A 138 -6.91 18.39 70.27
C PHE A 138 -5.67 18.63 69.40
N SER A 139 -5.90 19.01 68.15
CA SER A 139 -4.89 19.70 67.35
C SER A 139 -4.73 21.16 67.81
N PRO A 140 -3.66 21.87 67.40
CA PRO A 140 -3.51 23.32 67.63
C PRO A 140 -4.67 24.15 67.06
N ALA A 141 -5.34 23.66 66.02
CA ALA A 141 -6.54 24.28 65.45
C ALA A 141 -7.83 23.96 66.23
N ARG A 142 -7.71 23.33 67.41
CA ARG A 142 -8.80 22.91 68.30
C ARG A 142 -9.75 21.88 67.69
N GLU A 143 -9.25 21.09 66.75
CA GLU A 143 -10.02 19.96 66.22
C GLU A 143 -9.77 18.71 67.06
N VAL A 144 -10.81 17.90 67.29
CA VAL A 144 -10.68 16.62 67.99
C VAL A 144 -9.95 15.61 67.09
N LEU A 145 -8.88 15.01 67.59
CA LEU A 145 -8.09 13.95 66.96
C LEU A 145 -8.41 12.56 67.52
N GLY A 146 -8.94 12.52 68.74
CA GLY A 146 -9.25 11.32 69.49
C GLY A 146 -9.65 11.66 70.92
N THR A 147 -9.68 10.65 71.78
CA THR A 147 -9.98 10.79 73.21
C THR A 147 -9.01 9.96 74.03
N PHE A 148 -8.60 10.51 75.17
CA PHE A 148 -7.86 9.80 76.21
C PHE A 148 -8.81 9.54 77.38
N ALA A 149 -9.02 8.28 77.71
CA ALA A 149 -9.90 7.89 78.81
C ALA A 149 -9.17 7.13 79.91
N VAL A 150 -9.60 7.32 81.16
CA VAL A 150 -9.11 6.61 82.33
C VAL A 150 -10.29 5.96 83.05
N TYR A 151 -10.15 4.69 83.39
CA TYR A 151 -11.15 3.87 84.06
C TYR A 151 -10.70 3.51 85.48
N TYR A 152 -11.64 3.50 86.43
CA TYR A 152 -11.38 3.10 87.81
C TYR A 152 -12.35 2.02 88.26
N ARG A 153 -11.93 1.21 89.24
CA ARG A 153 -12.72 0.10 89.77
C ARG A 153 -13.71 0.48 90.87
N GLU A 154 -13.68 1.73 91.30
CA GLU A 154 -14.57 2.30 92.30
C GLU A 154 -15.26 3.56 91.76
N PRO A 155 -16.50 3.89 92.20
CA PRO A 155 -17.14 5.14 91.85
C PRO A 155 -16.42 6.35 92.46
N ARG A 156 -15.83 7.22 91.62
CA ARG A 156 -15.08 8.38 92.09
C ARG A 156 -14.93 9.49 91.04
N GLU A 157 -14.53 10.66 91.53
CA GLU A 157 -14.15 11.84 90.73
C GLU A 157 -12.61 11.98 90.67
N PRO A 158 -12.09 12.69 89.65
CA PRO A 158 -10.65 12.93 89.50
C PRO A 158 -10.10 13.86 90.57
N LYS A 159 -8.87 13.59 90.99
CA LYS A 159 -8.03 14.52 91.74
C LYS A 159 -7.35 15.51 90.79
N GLU A 160 -6.93 16.65 91.30
CA GLU A 160 -6.29 17.71 90.52
C GLU A 160 -5.01 17.23 89.81
N ASP A 161 -4.18 16.43 90.48
CA ASP A 161 -2.97 15.85 89.87
C ASP A 161 -3.28 14.86 88.73
N GLU A 162 -4.35 14.07 88.86
CA GLU A 162 -4.78 13.13 87.80
C GLU A 162 -5.25 13.89 86.55
N LEU A 163 -5.88 15.05 86.72
CA LEU A 163 -6.24 15.91 85.60
C LEU A 163 -5.00 16.46 84.89
N HIS A 164 -3.98 16.91 85.64
CA HIS A 164 -2.72 17.38 85.07
C HIS A 164 -1.97 16.29 84.29
N TRP A 165 -1.99 15.05 84.77
CA TRP A 165 -1.39 13.92 84.05
C TRP A 165 -2.14 13.61 82.76
N VAL A 166 -3.48 13.59 82.81
CA VAL A 166 -4.32 13.39 81.61
C VAL A 166 -4.11 14.52 80.59
N ASP A 167 -3.98 15.77 81.03
CA ASP A 167 -3.66 16.88 80.12
C ASP A 167 -2.29 16.73 79.47
N SER A 168 -1.29 16.24 80.23
CA SER A 168 0.03 15.93 79.68
C SER A 168 -0.02 14.78 78.66
N ALA A 169 -0.78 13.72 78.94
CA ALA A 169 -0.95 12.59 78.01
C ALA A 169 -1.71 12.97 76.74
N THR A 170 -2.79 13.76 76.85
CA THR A 170 -3.52 14.25 75.67
C THR A 170 -2.63 15.12 74.79
N HIS A 171 -1.76 15.95 75.38
CA HIS A 171 -0.80 16.76 74.62
C HIS A 171 0.23 15.90 73.88
N LEU A 172 0.85 14.92 74.55
CA LEU A 172 1.79 13.98 73.90
C LEU A 172 1.12 13.17 72.79
N ALA A 173 -0.11 12.71 73.02
CA ALA A 173 -0.89 11.96 72.04
C ALA A 173 -1.22 12.83 70.83
N ALA A 174 -1.55 14.11 71.01
CA ALA A 174 -1.78 15.03 69.91
C ALA A 174 -0.54 15.16 69.00
N ILE A 175 0.65 15.35 69.59
CA ILE A 175 1.91 15.45 68.85
C ILE A 175 2.16 14.16 68.05
N ALA A 176 2.04 13.00 68.69
CA ALA A 176 2.24 11.70 68.05
C ALA A 176 1.29 11.46 66.86
N ILE A 177 0.00 11.72 67.08
CA ILE A 177 -1.04 11.53 66.05
C ILE A 177 -0.79 12.45 64.86
N MET A 178 -0.52 13.74 65.09
CA MET A 178 -0.29 14.71 64.02
C MET A 178 0.95 14.39 63.21
N LYS A 179 2.05 14.01 63.87
CA LYS A 179 3.29 13.61 63.20
C LYS A 179 3.05 12.44 62.24
N ASN A 180 2.38 11.40 62.72
CA ASN A 180 2.04 10.23 61.91
C ASN A 180 1.08 10.57 60.76
N GLN A 181 0.04 11.38 61.01
CA GLN A 181 -0.90 11.81 59.96
C GLN A 181 -0.21 12.63 58.86
N GLY A 182 0.69 13.55 59.22
CA GLY A 182 1.46 14.35 58.26
C GLY A 182 2.37 13.50 57.38
N GLU A 183 3.09 12.55 57.97
CA GLU A 183 3.96 11.63 57.21
C GLU A 183 3.18 10.72 56.27
N LEU A 184 2.03 10.19 56.73
CA LEU A 184 1.16 9.38 55.88
C LEU A 184 0.54 10.20 54.75
N ALA A 185 0.15 11.45 55.02
CA ALA A 185 -0.38 12.35 54.00
C ALA A 185 0.66 12.64 52.92
N LEU A 186 1.91 12.92 53.32
CA LEU A 186 3.02 13.12 52.39
C LEU A 186 3.27 11.88 51.53
N ARG A 187 3.42 10.70 52.17
CA ARG A 187 3.62 9.43 51.45
C ARG A 187 2.48 9.13 50.47
N ARG A 188 1.22 9.37 50.85
CA ARG A 188 0.06 9.19 49.97
C ARG A 188 0.07 10.17 48.80
N SER A 189 0.46 11.42 49.04
CA SER A 189 0.59 12.44 48.00
C SER A 189 1.69 12.06 46.99
N GLU A 190 2.87 11.68 47.47
CA GLU A 190 3.99 11.20 46.64
C GLU A 190 3.61 9.98 45.80
N ALA A 191 2.95 8.99 46.41
CA ALA A 191 2.47 7.80 45.71
C ALA A 191 1.44 8.16 44.63
N ARG A 192 0.51 9.08 44.92
CA ARG A 192 -0.48 9.58 43.97
C ARG A 192 0.18 10.27 42.78
N TYR A 193 1.13 11.18 43.03
CA TYR A 193 1.87 11.85 41.95
C TYR A 193 2.66 10.86 41.10
N ARG A 194 3.34 9.89 41.72
CA ARG A 194 4.05 8.84 40.99
C ARG A 194 3.09 8.04 40.10
N GLN A 195 1.92 7.66 40.61
CA GLN A 195 0.93 6.92 39.82
C GLN A 195 0.41 7.74 38.64
N ILE A 196 0.15 9.04 38.81
CA ILE A 196 -0.25 9.92 37.71
C ILE A 196 0.84 9.92 36.63
N LEU A 197 2.10 10.14 37.01
CA LEU A 197 3.23 10.16 36.07
C LEU A 197 3.46 8.82 35.38
N GLU A 198 3.20 7.69 36.03
CA GLU A 198 3.37 6.35 35.44
C GLU A 198 2.22 5.94 34.53
N THR A 199 1.03 6.53 34.68
CA THR A 199 -0.17 6.19 33.89
C THR A 199 -0.40 7.14 32.71
N THR A 200 0.40 8.18 32.56
CA THR A 200 0.33 9.07 31.38
C THR A 200 0.74 8.34 30.12
N HIS A 201 0.03 8.62 29.02
CA HIS A 201 0.37 8.11 27.69
C HIS A 201 1.59 8.80 27.07
N GLU A 202 2.04 9.89 27.70
CA GLU A 202 3.25 10.63 27.36
C GLU A 202 4.46 10.09 28.12
N GLY A 203 5.62 10.11 27.46
CA GLY A 203 6.90 9.89 28.13
C GLY A 203 7.27 11.12 28.95
N VAL A 204 7.48 10.98 30.25
CA VAL A 204 7.90 12.08 31.12
C VAL A 204 9.33 11.85 31.56
N ILE A 205 10.19 12.84 31.32
CA ILE A 205 11.60 12.83 31.69
C ILE A 205 11.93 14.11 32.46
N SER A 206 12.50 13.98 33.64
CA SER A 206 13.11 15.10 34.36
C SER A 206 14.63 15.04 34.25
N LEU A 207 15.24 16.18 33.96
CA LEU A 207 16.68 16.36 33.79
C LEU A 207 17.24 17.30 34.87
N ASP A 208 18.49 17.10 35.25
CA ASP A 208 19.27 18.08 36.01
C ASP A 208 19.78 19.23 35.10
N ILE A 209 20.50 20.18 35.69
CA ILE A 209 21.06 21.34 34.99
C ILE A 209 22.11 20.97 33.90
N ASP A 210 22.74 19.80 34.06
CA ASP A 210 23.72 19.21 33.15
C ASP A 210 23.07 18.31 32.07
N ALA A 211 21.73 18.28 32.03
CA ALA A 211 20.91 17.48 31.12
C ALA A 211 21.03 15.96 31.32
N LYS A 212 21.35 15.50 32.53
CA LYS A 212 21.26 14.09 32.94
C LYS A 212 19.88 13.76 33.48
N VAL A 213 19.38 12.57 33.16
CA VAL A 213 18.05 12.13 33.59
C VAL A 213 18.02 11.85 35.10
N LYS A 214 17.18 12.59 35.84
CA LYS A 214 16.88 12.33 37.27
C LYS A 214 15.66 11.43 37.45
N PHE A 215 14.74 11.44 36.48
CA PHE A 215 13.53 10.64 36.49
C PHE A 215 13.06 10.38 35.07
N ALA A 216 12.58 9.17 34.80
CA ALA A 216 11.88 8.81 33.57
C ALA A 216 10.74 7.85 33.93
N ASN A 217 9.52 8.19 33.54
CA ASN A 217 8.38 7.27 33.72
C ASN A 217 8.53 6.04 32.82
N ARG A 218 7.73 5.00 33.07
CA ARG A 218 7.72 3.78 32.27
C ARG A 218 7.51 4.05 30.78
N ARG A 219 6.59 4.97 30.45
CA ARG A 219 6.24 5.27 29.06
C ARG A 219 7.41 5.86 28.27
N ALA A 220 8.21 6.75 28.89
CA ALA A 220 9.43 7.28 28.27
C ALA A 220 10.44 6.17 27.97
N GLY A 221 10.59 5.21 28.89
CA GLY A 221 11.41 4.02 28.68
C GLY A 221 10.94 3.18 27.49
N GLU A 222 9.65 2.85 27.45
CA GLU A 222 9.05 2.07 26.35
C GLU A 222 9.18 2.77 24.99
N MET A 223 8.94 4.09 24.92
CA MET A 223 9.08 4.87 23.69
C MET A 223 10.52 4.84 23.17
N LEU A 224 11.50 5.07 24.05
CA LEU A 224 12.91 5.17 23.68
C LEU A 224 13.59 3.79 23.54
N GLY A 225 12.97 2.72 24.05
CA GLY A 225 13.53 1.36 24.06
C GLY A 225 14.55 1.12 25.18
N TYR A 226 14.44 1.82 26.30
CA TYR A 226 15.31 1.69 27.47
C TYR A 226 14.48 1.35 28.72
N GLY A 227 15.05 0.59 29.64
CA GLY A 227 14.48 0.50 30.99
C GLY A 227 14.61 1.85 31.72
N SER A 228 13.60 2.24 32.51
CA SER A 228 13.64 3.51 33.26
C SER A 228 14.90 3.64 34.13
N SER A 229 15.41 2.54 34.68
CA SER A 229 16.66 2.52 35.45
C SER A 229 17.92 2.74 34.61
N GLU A 230 17.91 2.37 33.33
CA GLU A 230 19.04 2.57 32.40
C GLU A 230 19.12 4.00 31.89
N LEU A 231 18.00 4.73 31.93
CA LEU A 231 17.93 6.14 31.59
C LEU A 231 18.50 7.01 32.72
N LEU A 232 18.32 6.63 33.98
CA LEU A 232 18.80 7.41 35.14
C LEU A 232 20.30 7.70 35.06
N GLY A 233 20.66 8.97 35.23
CA GLY A 233 22.04 9.47 35.19
C GLY A 233 22.64 9.63 33.79
N ARG A 234 21.98 9.10 32.74
CA ARG A 234 22.44 9.24 31.35
C ARG A 234 22.18 10.65 30.83
N ASN A 235 23.08 11.17 30.01
CA ASN A 235 22.87 12.46 29.36
C ASN A 235 21.91 12.35 28.17
N VAL A 236 20.94 13.24 28.06
CA VAL A 236 19.93 13.20 26.98
C VAL A 236 20.53 13.36 25.57
N SER A 237 21.70 14.00 25.45
CA SER A 237 22.41 14.17 24.17
C SER A 237 22.87 12.83 23.54
N GLU A 238 23.10 11.81 24.35
CA GLU A 238 23.47 10.48 23.89
C GLU A 238 22.30 9.74 23.22
N LEU A 239 21.07 10.10 23.57
CA LEU A 239 19.83 9.47 23.09
C LEU A 239 19.34 10.08 21.76
N LEU A 240 20.00 11.15 21.30
CA LEU A 240 19.60 11.91 20.11
C LEU A 240 20.46 11.54 18.91
N ASP A 241 19.85 11.57 17.72
CA ASP A 241 20.55 11.45 16.45
C ASP A 241 21.61 12.57 16.30
N PRO A 242 22.82 12.29 15.80
CA PRO A 242 23.87 13.30 15.63
C PRO A 242 23.44 14.55 14.86
N SER A 243 22.51 14.42 13.91
CA SER A 243 21.99 15.55 13.12
C SER A 243 21.11 16.50 13.94
N GLU A 244 20.45 15.99 14.99
CA GLU A 244 19.50 16.73 15.82
C GLU A 244 20.13 17.26 17.14
N ARG A 245 21.32 16.76 17.53
CA ARG A 245 22.03 17.19 18.76
C ARG A 245 22.22 18.70 18.87
N ARG A 246 22.62 19.34 17.77
CA ARG A 246 22.91 20.80 17.73
C ARG A 246 21.65 21.63 18.00
N LYS A 247 20.49 21.18 17.52
CA LYS A 247 19.21 21.84 17.79
C LYS A 247 18.82 21.69 19.26
N VAL A 248 18.95 20.48 19.80
CA VAL A 248 18.58 20.22 21.19
C VAL A 248 19.53 20.93 22.17
N GLU A 249 20.82 21.04 21.90
CA GLU A 249 21.75 21.84 22.71
C GLU A 249 21.36 23.32 22.78
N ALA A 250 20.99 23.90 21.62
CA ALA A 250 20.49 25.27 21.58
C ALA A 250 19.18 25.44 22.38
N MET A 251 18.31 24.44 22.36
CA MET A 251 17.06 24.43 23.14
C MET A 251 17.32 24.28 24.64
N LEU A 252 18.24 23.40 25.05
CA LEU A 252 18.68 23.26 26.45
C LEU A 252 19.26 24.58 26.98
N ALA A 253 20.03 25.30 26.16
CA ALA A 253 20.57 26.61 26.53
C ALA A 253 19.47 27.68 26.71
N ARG A 254 18.40 27.66 25.91
CA ARG A 254 17.24 28.56 26.07
C ARG A 254 16.43 28.23 27.32
N ARG A 255 16.28 26.93 27.64
CA ARG A 255 15.57 26.47 28.84
C ARG A 255 16.29 26.84 30.14
N ARG A 256 17.62 26.87 30.15
CA ARG A 256 18.41 27.43 31.26
C ARG A 256 18.11 28.91 31.55
N ARG A 257 17.46 29.63 30.63
CA ARG A 257 16.96 31.00 30.82
C ARG A 257 15.47 31.06 31.16
N GLY A 258 14.84 29.95 31.54
CA GLY A 258 13.44 29.88 31.95
C GLY A 258 12.42 29.78 30.82
N MET A 259 12.84 29.62 29.56
CA MET A 259 11.91 29.55 28.42
C MET A 259 11.37 28.12 28.21
N SER A 260 10.05 27.99 28.08
CA SER A 260 9.38 26.77 27.64
C SER A 260 9.13 26.77 26.14
N ASP A 261 9.38 25.65 25.47
CA ASP A 261 9.16 25.47 24.03
C ASP A 261 8.64 24.06 23.73
N GLN A 262 7.96 23.92 22.60
CA GLN A 262 7.50 22.65 22.04
C GLN A 262 8.03 22.52 20.61
N TYR A 263 8.54 21.33 20.25
CA TYR A 263 9.07 21.07 18.91
C TYR A 263 9.02 19.59 18.53
N GLU A 264 8.99 19.32 17.23
CA GLU A 264 9.08 17.97 16.66
C GLU A 264 10.55 17.55 16.54
N VAL A 265 10.88 16.34 16.98
CA VAL A 265 12.21 15.73 16.84
C VAL A 265 12.07 14.35 16.22
N HIS A 266 13.00 14.05 15.32
CA HIS A 266 13.23 12.70 14.85
C HIS A 266 14.31 12.03 15.71
N MET A 267 13.95 10.92 16.35
CA MET A 267 14.83 10.16 17.23
C MET A 267 14.91 8.71 16.74
N ARG A 268 15.98 8.03 17.15
CA ARG A 268 16.12 6.59 16.95
C ARG A 268 16.06 5.89 18.29
N THR A 269 15.17 4.92 18.41
CA THR A 269 15.09 4.08 19.62
C THR A 269 16.37 3.23 19.77
N ARG A 270 16.58 2.63 20.95
CA ARG A 270 17.70 1.71 21.19
C ARG A 270 17.82 0.60 20.14
N GLU A 271 16.69 0.10 19.65
CA GLU A 271 16.60 -1.00 18.68
C GLU A 271 16.77 -0.54 17.22
N GLY A 272 16.99 0.76 16.99
CA GLY A 272 17.20 1.30 15.65
C GLY A 272 15.93 1.74 14.91
N ARG A 273 14.74 1.57 15.51
CA ARG A 273 13.46 2.02 14.95
C ARG A 273 13.36 3.54 14.98
N ASP A 274 12.86 4.12 13.89
CA ASP A 274 12.54 5.54 13.76
C ASP A 274 11.36 5.92 14.65
N LEU A 275 11.52 7.02 15.38
CA LEU A 275 10.54 7.54 16.33
C LEU A 275 10.42 9.04 16.13
N TRP A 276 9.20 9.50 15.81
CA TRP A 276 8.90 10.93 15.77
C TRP A 276 8.22 11.32 17.07
N VAL A 277 8.79 12.30 17.78
CA VAL A 277 8.23 12.82 19.02
C VAL A 277 8.01 14.31 18.96
N ILE A 278 6.92 14.77 19.57
CA ILE A 278 6.81 16.14 20.03
C ILE A 278 7.40 16.20 21.43
N ILE A 279 8.38 17.08 21.64
CA ILE A 279 8.97 17.34 22.94
C ILE A 279 8.47 18.69 23.43
N ALA A 280 7.61 18.69 24.44
CA ALA A 280 7.32 19.88 25.23
C ALA A 280 8.26 19.89 26.43
N SER A 281 8.96 20.99 26.71
CA SER A 281 9.72 21.05 27.97
C SER A 281 9.73 22.42 28.60
N SER A 282 9.77 22.41 29.93
CA SER A 282 9.79 23.57 30.80
C SER A 282 11.01 23.51 31.75
N ALA A 283 11.43 24.67 32.23
CA ALA A 283 12.43 24.76 33.30
C ALA A 283 11.78 24.40 34.64
N VAL A 284 12.49 23.65 35.47
CA VAL A 284 12.13 23.41 36.86
C VAL A 284 12.98 24.33 37.71
N VAL A 285 12.34 25.19 38.49
CA VAL A 285 13.00 26.13 39.40
C VAL A 285 12.99 25.59 40.82
N ASP A 286 14.01 25.92 41.60
CA ASP A 286 14.04 25.65 43.03
C ASP A 286 13.32 26.74 43.85
N GLU A 287 13.33 26.60 45.18
CA GLU A 287 12.73 27.54 46.11
C GLU A 287 13.36 28.95 46.06
N SER A 288 14.58 29.08 45.52
CA SER A 288 15.27 30.36 45.35
C SER A 288 14.93 31.06 44.03
N GLY A 289 14.17 30.40 43.15
CA GLY A 289 13.80 30.90 41.83
C GLY A 289 14.86 30.64 40.75
N GLU A 290 15.93 29.92 41.08
CA GLU A 290 16.98 29.52 40.14
C GLU A 290 16.60 28.23 39.42
N VAL A 291 17.08 28.06 38.18
CA VAL A 291 16.78 26.86 37.38
C VAL A 291 17.55 25.66 37.92
N ALA A 292 16.85 24.72 38.55
CA ALA A 292 17.40 23.49 39.11
C ALA A 292 17.41 22.31 38.12
N GLY A 293 16.63 22.40 37.03
CA GLY A 293 16.54 21.34 36.04
C GLY A 293 15.50 21.62 34.96
N MET A 294 15.10 20.56 34.25
CA MET A 294 14.12 20.64 33.17
C MET A 294 13.15 19.47 33.25
N LEU A 295 11.89 19.70 32.86
CA LEU A 295 10.88 18.66 32.71
C LEU A 295 10.48 18.59 31.24
N GLY A 296 10.67 17.42 30.63
CA GLY A 296 10.28 17.12 29.26
C GLY A 296 9.13 16.11 29.20
N MET A 297 8.14 16.41 28.37
CA MET A 297 7.06 15.52 27.97
C MET A 297 7.25 15.14 26.50
N LEU A 298 7.17 13.85 26.21
CA LEU A 298 7.37 13.25 24.90
C LEU A 298 6.05 12.63 24.43
N THR A 299 5.53 13.14 23.31
CA THR A 299 4.33 12.61 22.65
C THR A 299 4.75 11.93 21.35
N ASP A 300 4.44 10.64 21.20
CA ASP A 300 4.73 9.89 19.97
C ASP A 300 3.77 10.32 18.84
N ILE A 301 4.33 10.82 17.74
CA ILE A 301 3.61 11.24 16.53
C ILE A 301 4.01 10.40 15.30
N THR A 302 4.66 9.25 15.50
CA THR A 302 5.19 8.39 14.43
C THR A 302 4.10 7.96 13.46
N HIS A 303 2.94 7.52 13.97
CA HIS A 303 1.80 7.12 13.13
C HIS A 303 1.29 8.27 12.25
N ARG A 304 1.21 9.50 12.80
CA ARG A 304 0.79 10.69 12.06
C ARG A 304 1.77 11.00 10.93
N LYS A 305 3.08 11.01 11.23
CA LYS A 305 4.12 11.25 10.22
C LYS A 305 4.18 10.18 9.15
N GLN A 306 4.03 8.90 9.50
CA GLN A 306 3.97 7.81 8.52
C GLN A 306 2.77 7.97 7.58
N THR A 307 1.60 8.37 8.11
CA THR A 307 0.41 8.63 7.29
C THR A 307 0.62 9.81 6.34
N GLU A 308 1.21 10.91 6.81
CA GLU A 308 1.57 12.06 5.97
C GLU A 308 2.55 11.69 4.86
N ILE A 309 3.59 10.90 5.17
CA ILE A 309 4.58 10.44 4.18
C ILE A 309 3.94 9.51 3.15
N VAL A 310 3.11 8.55 3.58
CA VAL A 310 2.43 7.62 2.68
C VAL A 310 1.45 8.36 1.77
N LEU A 311 0.67 9.30 2.32
CA LEU A 311 -0.25 10.12 1.53
C LEU A 311 0.51 10.98 0.52
N GLY A 312 1.54 11.71 0.96
CA GLY A 312 2.35 12.53 0.06
C GLY A 312 3.07 11.73 -1.02
N ARG A 313 3.52 10.51 -0.69
CA ARG A 313 4.09 9.57 -1.67
C ARG A 313 3.04 9.10 -2.66
N SER A 314 1.85 8.71 -2.20
CA SER A 314 0.74 8.30 -3.07
C SER A 314 0.30 9.44 -4.00
N GLU A 315 0.20 10.67 -3.50
CA GLU A 315 -0.12 11.85 -4.30
C GLU A 315 0.95 12.14 -5.35
N ALA A 316 2.24 12.05 -4.98
CA ALA A 316 3.34 12.23 -5.91
C ALA A 316 3.34 11.13 -6.99
N GLU A 317 3.15 9.86 -6.60
CA GLU A 317 3.08 8.72 -7.52
C GLU A 317 1.91 8.89 -8.51
N LEU A 318 0.71 9.22 -8.03
CA LEU A 318 -0.46 9.49 -8.89
C LEU A 318 -0.22 10.67 -9.84
N ARG A 319 0.38 11.77 -9.34
CA ARG A 319 0.72 12.92 -10.18
C ARG A 319 1.71 12.53 -11.27
N THR A 320 2.76 11.79 -10.93
CA THR A 320 3.76 11.32 -11.89
C THR A 320 3.14 10.38 -12.92
N MET A 321 2.28 9.44 -12.52
CA MET A 321 1.57 8.56 -13.47
C MET A 321 0.73 9.37 -14.47
N PHE A 322 -0.01 10.36 -13.98
CA PHE A 322 -0.83 11.22 -14.85
C PHE A 322 0.01 12.07 -15.81
N GLU A 323 1.04 12.75 -15.30
CA GLU A 323 1.91 13.66 -16.07
C GLU A 323 2.80 12.93 -17.08
N SER A 324 3.26 11.71 -16.77
CA SER A 324 4.18 10.93 -17.62
C SER A 324 3.50 9.94 -18.57
N ALA A 325 2.18 9.78 -18.49
CA ALA A 325 1.44 8.91 -19.40
C ALA A 325 1.66 9.32 -20.87
N ALA A 326 1.96 8.34 -21.73
CA ALA A 326 2.19 8.57 -23.16
C ALA A 326 0.91 8.91 -23.94
N ILE A 327 -0.25 8.54 -23.39
CA ILE A 327 -1.57 8.86 -23.94
C ILE A 327 -2.07 10.18 -23.34
N GLY A 328 -2.87 10.92 -24.12
CA GLY A 328 -3.54 12.10 -23.60
C GLY A 328 -4.56 11.71 -22.54
N MET A 329 -4.52 12.34 -21.37
CA MET A 329 -5.47 12.09 -20.29
C MET A 329 -6.06 13.42 -19.80
N ALA A 330 -7.35 13.43 -19.52
CA ALA A 330 -8.02 14.53 -18.86
C ALA A 330 -9.05 14.04 -17.83
N LEU A 331 -9.10 14.73 -16.68
CA LEU A 331 -10.27 14.73 -15.81
C LEU A 331 -11.24 15.77 -16.35
N VAL A 332 -12.47 15.36 -16.62
CA VAL A 332 -13.48 16.23 -17.24
C VAL A 332 -14.70 16.41 -16.36
N ASP A 333 -15.37 17.55 -16.50
CA ASP A 333 -16.67 17.81 -15.87
C ASP A 333 -17.84 17.09 -16.61
N PRO A 334 -19.11 17.23 -16.17
CA PRO A 334 -20.26 16.58 -16.83
C PRO A 334 -20.53 16.98 -18.29
N ILE A 335 -20.02 18.14 -18.73
CA ILE A 335 -20.10 18.59 -20.12
C ILE A 335 -18.84 18.27 -20.92
N THR A 336 -17.95 17.41 -20.38
CA THR A 336 -16.68 16.96 -20.99
C THR A 336 -15.64 18.05 -21.17
N ARG A 337 -15.68 19.10 -20.35
CA ARG A 337 -14.63 20.12 -20.28
C ARG A 337 -13.48 19.61 -19.41
N PRO A 338 -12.23 19.63 -19.92
CA PRO A 338 -11.05 19.33 -19.12
C PRO A 338 -10.92 20.26 -17.90
N VAL A 339 -11.02 19.70 -16.70
CA VAL A 339 -10.67 20.35 -15.42
C VAL A 339 -9.17 20.23 -15.16
N LYS A 340 -8.58 19.10 -15.57
CA LYS A 340 -7.16 18.82 -15.51
C LYS A 340 -6.77 17.95 -16.69
N CYS A 341 -5.66 18.23 -17.36
CA CYS A 341 -5.12 17.39 -18.42
C CYS A 341 -3.62 17.18 -18.27
N ASN A 342 -3.09 16.12 -18.88
CA ASN A 342 -1.66 15.84 -18.88
C ASN A 342 -0.95 16.47 -20.10
N PRO A 343 0.39 16.57 -20.08
CA PRO A 343 1.17 17.12 -21.18
C PRO A 343 1.00 16.37 -22.51
N ALA A 344 0.71 15.06 -22.48
CA ALA A 344 0.48 14.29 -23.69
C ALA A 344 -0.80 14.74 -24.43
N LEU A 345 -1.86 15.11 -23.71
CA LEU A 345 -3.08 15.63 -24.32
C LEU A 345 -2.85 17.03 -24.91
N GLU A 346 -2.15 17.89 -24.18
CA GLU A 346 -1.76 19.23 -24.66
C GLU A 346 -0.95 19.11 -25.96
N LYS A 347 0.03 18.20 -25.99
CA LYS A 347 0.85 17.94 -27.17
C LYS A 347 0.05 17.35 -28.33
N PHE A 348 -0.89 16.44 -28.07
CA PHE A 348 -1.72 15.84 -29.11
C PHE A 348 -2.68 16.84 -29.73
N LEU A 349 -3.37 17.68 -28.94
CA LEU A 349 -4.32 18.67 -29.46
C LEU A 349 -3.65 20.00 -29.88
N ALA A 350 -2.41 20.24 -29.42
CA ALA A 350 -1.68 21.51 -29.53
C ALA A 350 -2.37 22.69 -28.84
N TYR A 351 -3.17 22.43 -27.79
CA TYR A 351 -3.76 23.44 -26.90
C TYR A 351 -3.12 23.34 -25.52
N SER A 352 -2.99 24.48 -24.83
CA SER A 352 -2.60 24.48 -23.42
C SER A 352 -3.74 24.02 -22.51
N ALA A 353 -3.44 23.57 -21.30
CA ALA A 353 -4.41 23.17 -20.30
C ALA A 353 -5.44 24.27 -20.00
N ALA A 354 -5.00 25.54 -19.97
CA ALA A 354 -5.89 26.69 -19.77
C ALA A 354 -6.87 26.90 -20.93
N GLU A 355 -6.44 26.67 -22.17
CA GLU A 355 -7.30 26.75 -23.36
C GLU A 355 -8.27 25.58 -23.43
N LEU A 356 -7.79 24.37 -23.11
CA LEU A 356 -8.64 23.18 -23.01
C LEU A 356 -9.72 23.33 -21.94
N GLY A 357 -9.43 24.04 -20.84
CA GLY A 357 -10.43 24.38 -19.82
C GLY A 357 -11.51 25.38 -20.27
N GLN A 358 -11.41 25.96 -21.46
CA GLN A 358 -12.40 26.90 -22.02
C GLN A 358 -13.27 26.30 -23.12
N THR A 359 -13.00 25.06 -23.55
CA THR A 359 -13.76 24.34 -24.58
C THR A 359 -14.13 22.95 -24.06
N THR A 360 -14.90 22.19 -24.82
CA THR A 360 -15.21 20.79 -24.50
C THR A 360 -14.54 19.86 -25.50
N LEU A 361 -14.20 18.64 -25.08
CA LEU A 361 -13.67 17.66 -26.02
C LEU A 361 -14.68 17.29 -27.12
N LEU A 362 -15.98 17.45 -26.84
CA LEU A 362 -17.05 17.31 -27.83
C LEU A 362 -16.99 18.39 -28.92
N GLU A 363 -16.72 19.66 -28.57
CA GLU A 363 -16.55 20.75 -29.56
C GLU A 363 -15.33 20.54 -30.46
N LEU A 364 -14.30 19.87 -29.95
CA LEU A 364 -13.12 19.50 -30.73
C LEU A 364 -13.34 18.25 -31.59
N THR A 365 -14.47 17.55 -31.48
CA THR A 365 -14.74 16.35 -32.28
C THR A 365 -15.29 16.72 -33.66
N HIS A 366 -14.79 16.09 -34.71
CA HIS A 366 -15.25 16.30 -36.09
C HIS A 366 -16.76 16.05 -36.23
N SER A 367 -17.45 16.86 -37.05
CA SER A 367 -18.90 16.85 -37.23
C SER A 367 -19.48 15.46 -37.54
N ASP A 368 -18.89 14.73 -38.49
CA ASP A 368 -19.40 13.40 -38.87
C ASP A 368 -19.25 12.35 -37.77
N ASP A 369 -18.30 12.54 -36.84
CA ASP A 369 -18.03 11.58 -35.77
C ASP A 369 -18.80 11.94 -34.48
N LEU A 370 -19.20 13.21 -34.33
CA LEU A 370 -19.83 13.77 -33.13
C LEU A 370 -21.10 13.04 -32.71
N LEU A 371 -21.97 12.67 -33.66
CA LEU A 371 -23.22 11.96 -33.36
C LEU A 371 -22.96 10.62 -32.65
N ALA A 372 -21.98 9.85 -33.13
CA ALA A 372 -21.63 8.56 -32.55
C ALA A 372 -21.02 8.72 -31.13
N VAL A 373 -20.24 9.78 -30.90
CA VAL A 373 -19.70 10.09 -29.57
C VAL A 373 -20.82 10.50 -28.60
N LEU A 374 -21.75 11.35 -29.04
CA LEU A 374 -22.86 11.83 -28.20
C LEU A 374 -23.81 10.71 -27.79
N GLU A 375 -24.12 9.78 -28.70
CA GLU A 375 -24.98 8.63 -28.39
C GLU A 375 -24.38 7.76 -27.28
N LYS A 376 -23.09 7.42 -27.40
CA LYS A 376 -22.39 6.66 -26.36
C LYS A 376 -22.25 7.44 -25.05
N LYS A 377 -21.98 8.74 -25.13
CA LYS A 377 -21.91 9.63 -23.96
C LYS A 377 -23.24 9.66 -23.20
N ARG A 378 -24.36 9.69 -23.92
CA ARG A 378 -25.69 9.63 -23.31
C ARG A 378 -25.92 8.32 -22.55
N LEU A 379 -25.50 7.19 -23.11
CA LEU A 379 -25.62 5.88 -22.43
C LEU A 379 -24.73 5.79 -21.18
N LEU A 380 -23.53 6.39 -21.21
CA LEU A 380 -22.66 6.54 -20.05
C LEU A 380 -23.32 7.39 -18.96
N ASP A 381 -23.88 8.55 -19.32
CA ASP A 381 -24.55 9.45 -18.36
C ASP A 381 -25.79 8.80 -17.71
N LEU A 382 -26.47 7.90 -18.42
CA LEU A 382 -27.60 7.11 -17.91
C LEU A 382 -27.16 5.93 -17.03
N GLY A 383 -25.86 5.63 -16.97
CA GLY A 383 -25.31 4.52 -16.18
C GLY A 383 -25.52 3.13 -16.79
N GLU A 384 -25.81 3.06 -18.10
CA GLU A 384 -25.95 1.77 -18.81
C GLU A 384 -24.60 1.03 -18.92
N TYR A 385 -23.49 1.79 -18.92
CA TYR A 385 -22.11 1.28 -18.88
C TYR A 385 -21.23 2.22 -18.05
N ASP A 386 -20.16 1.71 -17.42
CA ASP A 386 -19.20 2.52 -16.65
C ASP A 386 -18.10 3.16 -17.51
N SER A 387 -17.93 2.66 -18.74
CA SER A 387 -16.98 3.22 -19.71
C SER A 387 -17.38 2.89 -21.16
N PHE A 388 -16.90 3.68 -22.11
CA PHE A 388 -16.99 3.36 -23.53
C PHE A 388 -15.75 3.82 -24.30
N GLN A 389 -15.58 3.24 -25.48
CA GLN A 389 -14.51 3.60 -26.42
C GLN A 389 -15.09 3.93 -27.80
N VAL A 390 -14.52 4.93 -28.46
CA VAL A 390 -14.88 5.37 -29.81
C VAL A 390 -13.66 5.88 -30.55
N GLU A 391 -13.58 5.63 -31.86
CA GLU A 391 -12.56 6.23 -32.72
C GLU A 391 -13.18 7.44 -33.41
N ALA A 392 -12.58 8.61 -33.23
CA ALA A 392 -13.08 9.86 -33.77
C ALA A 392 -11.93 10.78 -34.16
N ARG A 393 -12.21 11.69 -35.09
CA ARG A 393 -11.27 12.75 -35.49
C ARG A 393 -11.39 13.92 -34.51
N LEU A 394 -10.28 14.29 -33.89
CA LEU A 394 -10.18 15.45 -33.01
C LEU A 394 -9.48 16.61 -33.71
N HIS A 395 -10.01 17.80 -33.53
CA HIS A 395 -9.49 19.05 -34.07
C HIS A 395 -8.28 19.51 -33.26
N GLN A 396 -7.17 19.74 -33.96
CA GLN A 396 -5.96 20.32 -33.41
C GLN A 396 -5.90 21.81 -33.68
N LYS A 397 -5.19 22.58 -32.85
CA LYS A 397 -5.12 24.05 -32.93
C LYS A 397 -4.69 24.59 -34.31
N ALA A 398 -3.92 23.82 -35.07
CA ALA A 398 -3.47 24.16 -36.42
C ALA A 398 -4.56 23.99 -37.52
N GLY A 399 -5.81 23.68 -37.15
CA GLY A 399 -6.93 23.52 -38.10
C GLY A 399 -7.03 22.13 -38.74
N GLN A 400 -6.17 21.19 -38.33
CA GLN A 400 -6.13 19.83 -38.85
C GLN A 400 -6.83 18.84 -37.92
N TYR A 401 -7.34 17.75 -38.49
CA TYR A 401 -7.94 16.66 -37.73
C TYR A 401 -6.97 15.49 -37.57
N ALA A 402 -6.88 14.96 -36.35
CA ALA A 402 -6.12 13.76 -36.04
C ALA A 402 -7.04 12.63 -35.57
N TRP A 403 -6.81 11.43 -36.08
CA TRP A 403 -7.52 10.24 -35.61
C TRP A 403 -7.08 9.89 -34.20
N ALA A 404 -8.06 9.85 -33.28
CA ALA A 404 -7.87 9.44 -31.92
C ALA A 404 -8.83 8.31 -31.55
N ARG A 405 -8.37 7.42 -30.68
CA ARG A 405 -9.22 6.53 -29.92
C ARG A 405 -9.47 7.17 -28.57
N ILE A 406 -10.74 7.47 -28.32
CA ILE A 406 -11.21 8.16 -27.14
C ILE A 406 -11.89 7.13 -26.24
N THR A 407 -11.38 6.99 -25.02
CA THR A 407 -11.99 6.17 -23.97
C THR A 407 -12.49 7.11 -22.88
N ILE A 408 -13.75 7.00 -22.51
CA ILE A 408 -14.36 7.78 -21.44
C ILE A 408 -14.82 6.82 -20.36
N SER A 409 -14.30 6.99 -19.13
CA SER A 409 -14.64 6.17 -17.97
C SER A 409 -15.16 7.05 -16.85
N GLN A 410 -16.33 6.71 -16.29
CA GLN A 410 -16.96 7.51 -15.24
C GLN A 410 -16.18 7.38 -13.91
N ILE A 411 -16.05 8.49 -13.16
CA ILE A 411 -15.48 8.48 -11.81
C ILE A 411 -16.58 8.83 -10.82
N ARG A 412 -16.74 8.02 -9.78
CA ARG A 412 -17.67 8.29 -8.67
C ARG A 412 -16.85 8.72 -7.46
N LEU A 413 -16.85 10.02 -7.16
CA LEU A 413 -16.23 10.54 -5.93
C LEU A 413 -17.21 10.44 -4.75
N PRO A 414 -16.76 10.09 -3.52
CA PRO A 414 -17.64 9.83 -2.38
C PRO A 414 -18.42 11.05 -1.85
N ASP A 415 -17.97 12.26 -2.17
CA ASP A 415 -18.46 13.54 -1.66
C ASP A 415 -19.46 14.26 -2.60
N GLY A 416 -19.73 13.69 -3.78
CA GLY A 416 -20.65 14.25 -4.77
C GLY A 416 -20.09 15.46 -5.55
N THR A 417 -18.81 15.80 -5.36
CA THR A 417 -18.12 16.86 -6.13
C THR A 417 -17.45 16.23 -7.35
N THR A 418 -17.71 16.69 -8.58
CA THR A 418 -17.22 15.99 -9.80
C THR A 418 -16.29 16.82 -10.69
N PRO A 419 -15.09 16.31 -11.00
CA PRO A 419 -14.81 15.69 -12.29
C PRO A 419 -15.66 14.41 -12.45
N ASN A 420 -16.42 14.31 -13.55
CA ASN A 420 -17.43 13.26 -13.80
C ASN A 420 -16.82 12.03 -14.50
N ALA A 421 -15.70 12.20 -15.21
CA ALA A 421 -15.05 11.12 -15.95
C ALA A 421 -13.54 11.35 -16.15
N VAL A 422 -12.80 10.27 -16.39
CA VAL A 422 -11.48 10.30 -17.05
C VAL A 422 -11.70 10.11 -18.54
N VAL A 423 -11.12 11.00 -19.35
CA VAL A 423 -11.00 10.83 -20.80
C VAL A 423 -9.55 10.48 -21.13
N MET A 424 -9.38 9.41 -21.89
CA MET A 424 -8.10 8.99 -22.45
C MET A 424 -8.16 9.11 -23.97
N VAL A 425 -7.11 9.70 -24.55
CA VAL A 425 -6.99 10.01 -25.98
C VAL A 425 -5.71 9.39 -26.48
N GLU A 426 -5.84 8.29 -27.22
CA GLU A 426 -4.74 7.58 -27.86
C GLU A 426 -4.65 8.01 -29.33
N ASP A 427 -3.47 8.39 -29.79
CA ASP A 427 -3.22 8.70 -31.20
C ASP A 427 -3.14 7.40 -32.02
N ILE A 428 -4.06 7.22 -32.95
CA ILE A 428 -4.14 6.01 -33.79
C ILE A 428 -3.80 6.29 -35.25
N ARG A 429 -3.17 7.43 -35.57
CA ARG A 429 -2.81 7.80 -36.96
C ARG A 429 -1.88 6.76 -37.60
N GLU A 430 -0.88 6.28 -36.85
CA GLU A 430 0.05 5.26 -37.33
C GLU A 430 -0.67 3.93 -37.57
N GLY A 431 -1.55 3.51 -36.65
CA GLY A 431 -2.36 2.32 -36.80
C GLY A 431 -3.24 2.36 -38.06
N LYS A 432 -3.92 3.49 -38.31
CA LYS A 432 -4.72 3.68 -39.53
C LYS A 432 -3.87 3.71 -40.81
N ARG A 433 -2.62 4.20 -40.74
CA ARG A 433 -1.69 4.19 -41.89
C ARG A 433 -1.24 2.77 -42.21
N LEU A 434 -0.80 2.01 -41.21
CA LEU A 434 -0.36 0.62 -41.38
C LEU A 434 -1.51 -0.27 -41.87
N GLU A 435 -2.71 -0.08 -41.35
CA GLU A 435 -3.89 -0.81 -41.83
C GLU A 435 -4.18 -0.52 -43.31
N LYS A 436 -4.08 0.75 -43.73
CA LYS A 436 -4.22 1.13 -45.14
C LYS A 436 -3.10 0.55 -46.01
N GLU A 437 -1.85 0.54 -45.52
CA GLU A 437 -0.70 -0.01 -46.23
C GLU A 437 -0.84 -1.53 -46.42
N ILE A 438 -1.25 -2.27 -45.38
CA ILE A 438 -1.54 -3.70 -45.46
C ILE A 438 -2.64 -3.96 -46.49
N ARG A 439 -3.78 -3.26 -46.39
CA ARG A 439 -4.89 -3.40 -47.36
C ARG A 439 -4.50 -3.02 -48.78
N ALA A 440 -3.57 -2.07 -48.95
CA ALA A 440 -3.05 -1.70 -50.27
C ALA A 440 -2.10 -2.77 -50.82
N ALA A 441 -1.22 -3.31 -49.98
CA ALA A 441 -0.31 -4.40 -50.33
C ALA A 441 -1.07 -5.70 -50.67
N GLU A 442 -2.10 -6.05 -49.91
CA GLU A 442 -2.98 -7.19 -50.20
C GLU A 442 -3.69 -7.03 -51.54
N ARG A 443 -4.27 -5.85 -51.81
CA ARG A 443 -4.90 -5.55 -53.10
C ARG A 443 -3.90 -5.61 -54.26
N LEU A 444 -2.68 -5.13 -54.07
CA LEU A 444 -1.63 -5.21 -55.08
C LEU A 444 -1.21 -6.66 -55.34
N ARG A 445 -1.07 -7.49 -54.29
CA ARG A 445 -0.75 -8.93 -54.44
C ARG A 445 -1.83 -9.67 -55.22
N ALA A 446 -3.11 -9.42 -54.94
CA ALA A 446 -4.23 -10.01 -55.67
C ALA A 446 -4.21 -9.59 -57.16
N LEU A 447 -4.05 -8.30 -57.44
CA LEU A 447 -3.96 -7.79 -58.82
C LEU A 447 -2.79 -8.40 -59.60
N ILE A 448 -1.60 -8.51 -59.01
CA ILE A 448 -0.45 -9.15 -59.66
C ILE A 448 -0.78 -10.61 -59.99
N PHE A 449 -1.32 -11.35 -59.03
CA PHE A 449 -1.67 -12.76 -59.23
C PHE A 449 -2.67 -12.98 -60.37
N ASP A 450 -3.70 -12.13 -60.47
CA ASP A 450 -4.78 -12.27 -61.47
C ASP A 450 -4.48 -11.64 -62.83
N SER A 451 -3.57 -10.65 -62.90
CA SER A 451 -3.19 -9.97 -64.14
C SER A 451 -2.14 -10.71 -64.97
N VAL A 452 -1.48 -11.73 -64.42
CA VAL A 452 -0.46 -12.52 -65.12
C VAL A 452 -1.11 -13.33 -66.25
N GLY A 453 -0.55 -13.19 -67.46
CA GLY A 453 -1.02 -13.88 -68.67
C GLY A 453 -0.78 -15.39 -68.67
N ASP A 454 0.04 -15.89 -67.76
CA ASP A 454 0.27 -17.31 -67.52
C ASP A 454 -0.71 -17.85 -66.47
N VAL A 455 -0.97 -19.15 -66.57
CA VAL A 455 -1.74 -19.86 -65.55
C VAL A 455 -0.87 -19.99 -64.30
N LEU A 456 -1.36 -19.51 -63.15
CA LEU A 456 -0.71 -19.65 -61.85
C LEU A 456 -1.58 -20.48 -60.91
N TYR A 457 -0.96 -21.42 -60.20
CA TYR A 457 -1.63 -22.19 -59.17
C TYR A 457 -0.72 -22.46 -57.97
N TYR A 458 -1.36 -22.60 -56.81
CA TYR A 458 -0.74 -23.00 -55.55
C TYR A 458 -1.43 -24.25 -55.02
N ILE A 459 -0.65 -25.26 -54.71
CA ILE A 459 -1.09 -26.57 -54.28
C ILE A 459 -0.56 -26.84 -52.88
N GLY A 460 -1.42 -27.32 -51.98
CA GLY A 460 -1.05 -27.84 -50.67
C GLY A 460 -0.64 -29.30 -50.77
N VAL A 461 0.40 -29.66 -50.03
CA VAL A 461 0.83 -31.06 -49.87
C VAL A 461 0.27 -31.58 -48.55
N GLU A 462 -0.60 -32.59 -48.62
CA GLU A 462 -1.15 -33.25 -47.43
C GLU A 462 -0.23 -34.38 -46.95
N GLY A 463 -0.27 -34.70 -45.65
CA GLY A 463 0.61 -35.70 -45.03
C GLY A 463 0.47 -37.13 -45.56
N ASN A 464 -0.53 -37.41 -46.39
CA ASN A 464 -0.75 -38.67 -47.10
C ASN A 464 -0.15 -38.68 -48.52
N GLY A 465 0.60 -37.64 -48.92
CA GLY A 465 1.17 -37.51 -50.26
C GLY A 465 0.17 -37.05 -51.32
N ARG A 466 -1.02 -36.60 -50.93
CA ARG A 466 -2.00 -36.02 -51.85
C ARG A 466 -1.79 -34.53 -52.04
N PHE A 467 -2.20 -34.05 -53.21
CA PHE A 467 -2.04 -32.68 -53.65
C PHE A 467 -3.40 -32.02 -53.81
N ARG A 468 -3.60 -30.85 -53.19
CA ARG A 468 -4.87 -30.10 -53.23
C ARG A 468 -4.66 -28.69 -53.76
N PHE A 469 -5.49 -28.23 -54.70
CA PHE A 469 -5.46 -26.84 -55.14
C PHE A 469 -5.91 -25.91 -54.01
N LEU A 470 -5.03 -25.00 -53.59
CA LEU A 470 -5.31 -24.00 -52.55
C LEU A 470 -5.59 -22.62 -53.14
N SER A 471 -4.97 -22.28 -54.27
CA SER A 471 -5.23 -21.04 -55.00
C SER A 471 -4.95 -21.23 -56.49
N VAL A 472 -5.70 -20.55 -57.35
CA VAL A 472 -5.47 -20.46 -58.80
C VAL A 472 -5.82 -19.04 -59.26
N ASN A 473 -5.10 -18.51 -60.24
CA ASN A 473 -5.40 -17.17 -60.77
C ASN A 473 -6.55 -17.20 -61.78
N GLU A 474 -7.10 -16.03 -62.15
CA GLU A 474 -8.15 -15.95 -63.16
C GLU A 474 -7.76 -16.59 -64.51
N THR A 475 -6.48 -16.48 -64.91
CA THR A 475 -6.00 -17.08 -66.15
C THR A 475 -6.10 -18.60 -66.15
N PHE A 476 -5.90 -19.28 -65.01
CA PHE A 476 -6.18 -20.70 -64.85
C PHE A 476 -7.63 -21.03 -65.21
N LEU A 477 -8.58 -20.29 -64.65
CA LEU A 477 -10.01 -20.53 -64.85
C LEU A 477 -10.42 -20.29 -66.30
N ARG A 478 -9.91 -19.20 -66.91
CA ARG A 478 -10.15 -18.91 -68.34
C ARG A 478 -9.53 -19.96 -69.27
N ALA A 479 -8.28 -20.36 -69.01
CA ALA A 479 -7.55 -21.29 -69.86
C ALA A 479 -8.13 -22.70 -69.80
N THR A 480 -8.57 -23.16 -68.62
CA THR A 480 -9.15 -24.49 -68.42
C THR A 480 -10.66 -24.54 -68.65
N GLY A 481 -11.37 -23.40 -68.56
CA GLY A 481 -12.83 -23.35 -68.61
C GLY A 481 -13.53 -23.87 -67.35
N LEU A 482 -12.79 -24.13 -66.27
CA LEU A 482 -13.32 -24.57 -64.99
C LEU A 482 -13.75 -23.39 -64.12
N ARG A 483 -14.76 -23.59 -63.26
CA ARG A 483 -15.13 -22.60 -62.23
C ARG A 483 -14.29 -22.78 -60.98
N GLN A 484 -14.05 -21.69 -60.25
CA GLN A 484 -13.23 -21.69 -59.04
C GLN A 484 -13.67 -22.74 -58.00
N GLU A 485 -14.97 -22.93 -57.81
CA GLU A 485 -15.58 -23.91 -56.90
C GLU A 485 -15.28 -25.37 -57.26
N GLN A 486 -14.94 -25.63 -58.53
CA GLN A 486 -14.60 -26.96 -59.05
C GLN A 486 -13.10 -27.26 -58.92
N VAL A 487 -12.29 -26.28 -58.50
CA VAL A 487 -10.84 -26.37 -58.46
C VAL A 487 -10.32 -26.14 -57.04
N ILE A 488 -10.63 -25.00 -56.43
CA ILE A 488 -10.14 -24.67 -55.09
C ILE A 488 -10.70 -25.65 -54.05
N GLY A 489 -9.80 -26.23 -53.26
CA GLY A 489 -10.11 -27.24 -52.26
C GLY A 489 -10.22 -28.66 -52.81
N ARG A 490 -10.18 -28.86 -54.13
CA ARG A 490 -10.19 -30.19 -54.78
C ARG A 490 -8.79 -30.74 -54.94
N PHE A 491 -8.71 -32.07 -55.01
CA PHE A 491 -7.44 -32.74 -55.22
C PHE A 491 -7.04 -32.69 -56.70
N VAL A 492 -5.73 -32.74 -56.94
CA VAL A 492 -5.17 -32.64 -58.29
C VAL A 492 -5.67 -33.77 -59.21
N ASP A 493 -5.88 -34.96 -58.67
CA ASP A 493 -6.44 -36.14 -59.34
C ASP A 493 -7.94 -36.01 -59.70
N GLU A 494 -8.67 -35.11 -59.04
CA GLU A 494 -10.07 -34.80 -59.34
C GLU A 494 -10.22 -33.73 -60.44
N VAL A 495 -9.17 -32.95 -60.68
CA VAL A 495 -9.21 -31.76 -61.56
C VAL A 495 -8.45 -32.00 -62.87
N ILE A 496 -7.31 -32.68 -62.82
CA ILE A 496 -6.47 -32.94 -64.00
C ILE A 496 -6.83 -34.30 -64.62
N PRO A 497 -7.22 -34.37 -65.91
CA PRO A 497 -7.60 -35.62 -66.56
C PRO A 497 -6.38 -36.50 -66.94
N GLN A 498 -6.63 -37.79 -67.19
CA GLN A 498 -5.66 -38.70 -67.82
C GLN A 498 -5.55 -38.41 -69.34
N PRO A 499 -4.37 -38.57 -69.97
CA PRO A 499 -3.12 -39.14 -69.43
C PRO A 499 -2.24 -38.16 -68.62
N SER A 500 -2.56 -36.86 -68.61
CA SER A 500 -1.73 -35.81 -68.03
C SER A 500 -1.51 -35.96 -66.53
N LEU A 501 -2.53 -36.43 -65.79
CA LEU A 501 -2.44 -36.61 -64.34
C LEU A 501 -1.23 -37.45 -63.91
N SER A 502 -0.96 -38.56 -64.60
CA SER A 502 0.15 -39.46 -64.25
C SER A 502 1.52 -38.77 -64.39
N LEU A 503 1.67 -37.93 -65.42
CA LEU A 503 2.87 -37.15 -65.65
C LEU A 503 3.04 -36.04 -64.59
N VAL A 504 1.94 -35.33 -64.28
CA VAL A 504 1.95 -34.23 -63.31
C VAL A 504 2.33 -34.75 -61.91
N LEU A 505 1.76 -35.88 -61.48
CA LEU A 505 2.07 -36.47 -60.17
C LEU A 505 3.53 -36.91 -60.06
N ASP A 506 4.09 -37.58 -61.08
CA ASP A 506 5.53 -37.93 -61.11
C ASP A 506 6.41 -36.68 -61.00
N LYS A 507 6.04 -35.60 -61.71
CA LYS A 507 6.78 -34.34 -61.65
C LYS A 507 6.69 -33.66 -60.28
N TYR A 508 5.54 -33.71 -59.62
CA TYR A 508 5.35 -33.15 -58.29
C TYR A 508 6.17 -33.92 -57.25
N GLU A 509 6.12 -35.24 -57.29
CA GLU A 509 6.93 -36.09 -56.40
C GLU A 509 8.42 -35.85 -56.61
N ARG A 510 8.90 -35.78 -57.87
CA ARG A 510 10.31 -35.44 -58.17
C ARG A 510 10.68 -34.04 -57.72
N ALA A 511 9.80 -33.06 -57.85
CA ALA A 511 10.05 -31.70 -57.37
C ALA A 511 10.32 -31.71 -55.84
N ILE A 512 9.51 -32.46 -55.09
CA ILE A 512 9.64 -32.60 -53.63
C ILE A 512 10.90 -33.39 -53.26
N LEU A 513 11.11 -34.56 -53.86
CA LEU A 513 12.25 -35.45 -53.59
C LEU A 513 13.59 -34.79 -53.91
N GLU A 514 13.70 -34.16 -55.08
CA GLU A 514 14.93 -33.53 -55.56
C GLU A 514 15.11 -32.10 -55.04
N ARG A 515 14.10 -31.55 -54.34
CA ARG A 515 14.05 -30.19 -53.78
C ARG A 515 14.43 -29.10 -54.80
N ARG A 516 14.01 -29.29 -56.06
CA ARG A 516 14.30 -28.37 -57.17
C ARG A 516 13.10 -28.16 -58.07
N THR A 517 13.10 -27.04 -58.77
CA THR A 517 12.10 -26.73 -59.78
C THR A 517 12.15 -27.75 -60.92
N GLN A 518 10.99 -28.31 -61.27
CA GLN A 518 10.82 -29.18 -62.43
C GLN A 518 10.15 -28.41 -63.57
N LYS A 519 10.57 -28.71 -64.80
CA LYS A 519 10.01 -28.13 -66.03
C LYS A 519 9.71 -29.21 -67.05
N TRP A 520 8.59 -29.10 -67.76
CA TRP A 520 8.22 -30.00 -68.84
C TRP A 520 7.17 -29.37 -69.76
N ASP A 521 7.17 -29.80 -71.02
CA ASP A 521 6.06 -29.55 -71.94
C ASP A 521 4.94 -30.55 -71.66
N GLU A 522 3.71 -30.06 -71.53
CA GLU A 522 2.51 -30.86 -71.30
C GLU A 522 1.45 -30.57 -72.34
N VAL A 523 0.71 -31.60 -72.73
CA VAL A 523 -0.49 -31.47 -73.54
C VAL A 523 -1.67 -31.92 -72.70
N SER A 524 -2.60 -31.01 -72.45
CA SER A 524 -3.77 -31.28 -71.62
C SER A 524 -5.06 -30.92 -72.34
N VAL A 525 -6.04 -31.81 -72.23
CA VAL A 525 -7.36 -31.66 -72.84
C VAL A 525 -8.32 -31.14 -71.79
N TYR A 526 -8.68 -29.87 -71.91
CA TYR A 526 -9.64 -29.21 -71.03
C TYR A 526 -10.97 -29.01 -71.77
N PRO A 527 -12.07 -28.67 -71.06
CA PRO A 527 -13.33 -28.26 -71.70
C PRO A 527 -13.17 -27.15 -72.75
N SER A 528 -12.18 -26.27 -72.59
CA SER A 528 -11.82 -25.21 -73.54
C SER A 528 -11.08 -25.69 -74.80
N GLY A 529 -10.68 -26.97 -74.86
CA GLY A 529 -9.93 -27.58 -75.95
C GLY A 529 -8.57 -28.16 -75.51
N THR A 530 -7.81 -28.68 -76.48
CA THR A 530 -6.43 -29.16 -76.26
C THR A 530 -5.47 -27.98 -76.15
N LYS A 531 -4.66 -27.96 -75.10
CA LYS A 531 -3.68 -26.92 -74.82
C LYS A 531 -2.28 -27.49 -74.65
N TYR A 532 -1.30 -26.80 -75.19
CA TYR A 532 0.12 -27.07 -74.98
C TYR A 532 0.65 -26.07 -73.95
N GLY A 533 1.14 -26.57 -72.82
CA GLY A 533 1.67 -25.76 -71.75
C GLY A 533 3.14 -26.08 -71.48
N ASP A 534 3.99 -25.06 -71.35
CA ASP A 534 5.27 -25.20 -70.66
C ASP A 534 5.01 -25.04 -69.16
N VAL A 535 5.09 -26.15 -68.44
CA VAL A 535 4.76 -26.23 -67.02
C VAL A 535 6.03 -26.16 -66.19
N THR A 536 6.06 -25.24 -65.24
CA THR A 536 7.11 -25.13 -64.23
C THR A 536 6.50 -25.31 -62.85
N VAL A 537 7.07 -26.19 -62.01
CA VAL A 537 6.64 -26.38 -60.62
C VAL A 537 7.80 -26.30 -59.65
N THR A 538 7.61 -25.50 -58.60
CA THR A 538 8.60 -25.24 -57.55
C THR A 538 8.05 -25.64 -56.18
N PRO A 539 8.76 -26.49 -55.42
CA PRO A 539 8.37 -26.88 -54.06
C PRO A 539 8.64 -25.78 -53.04
N LEU A 540 7.73 -25.61 -52.08
CA LEU A 540 7.87 -24.73 -50.92
C LEU A 540 8.04 -25.57 -49.66
N PHE A 541 9.08 -25.28 -48.90
CA PHE A 541 9.40 -25.96 -47.64
C PHE A 541 9.18 -25.02 -46.45
N ASP A 542 8.73 -25.57 -45.33
CA ASP A 542 8.70 -24.87 -44.04
C ASP A 542 10.09 -24.83 -43.37
N GLN A 543 10.15 -24.23 -42.17
CA GLN A 543 11.38 -24.12 -41.38
C GLN A 543 11.91 -25.49 -40.92
N ASP A 544 11.06 -26.50 -40.83
CA ASP A 544 11.41 -27.89 -40.46
C ASP A 544 11.81 -28.73 -41.68
N GLY A 545 11.88 -28.11 -42.87
CA GLY A 545 12.27 -28.74 -44.12
C GLY A 545 11.22 -29.65 -44.74
N ARG A 546 9.97 -29.64 -44.24
CA ARG A 546 8.86 -30.39 -44.83
C ARG A 546 8.25 -29.58 -45.97
N CYS A 547 7.90 -30.25 -47.07
CA CYS A 547 7.24 -29.59 -48.19
C CYS A 547 5.80 -29.26 -47.80
N THR A 548 5.45 -27.98 -47.75
CA THR A 548 4.11 -27.51 -47.38
C THR A 548 3.26 -27.19 -48.60
N GLY A 549 3.88 -26.93 -49.75
CA GLY A 549 3.15 -26.65 -50.98
C GLY A 549 3.99 -26.69 -52.24
N LEU A 550 3.31 -26.60 -53.38
CA LEU A 550 3.89 -26.50 -54.72
C LEU A 550 3.30 -25.29 -55.42
N VAL A 551 4.15 -24.44 -55.99
CA VAL A 551 3.73 -23.32 -56.85
C VAL A 551 4.00 -23.72 -58.28
N GLY A 552 2.97 -23.69 -59.11
CA GLY A 552 3.08 -24.00 -60.52
C GLY A 552 2.66 -22.87 -61.43
N THR A 553 3.37 -22.76 -62.55
CA THR A 553 3.08 -21.83 -63.63
C THR A 553 2.93 -22.62 -64.93
N VAL A 554 1.93 -22.31 -65.74
CA VAL A 554 1.78 -22.87 -67.10
C VAL A 554 1.74 -21.75 -68.10
N HIS A 555 2.75 -21.71 -68.97
CA HIS A 555 2.79 -20.80 -70.10
C HIS A 555 2.15 -21.47 -71.32
N ASP A 556 1.09 -20.87 -71.89
CA ASP A 556 0.41 -21.42 -73.06
C ASP A 556 1.30 -21.24 -74.31
N ILE A 557 1.87 -22.35 -74.81
CA ILE A 557 2.73 -22.40 -76.00
C ILE A 557 1.99 -22.98 -77.22
N THR A 558 0.66 -23.05 -77.17
CA THR A 558 -0.18 -23.67 -78.20
C THR A 558 0.05 -23.05 -79.58
N GLU A 559 0.06 -21.72 -79.69
CA GLU A 559 0.31 -21.04 -80.97
C GLU A 559 1.69 -21.38 -81.54
N ARG A 560 2.71 -21.45 -80.67
CA ARG A 560 4.07 -21.79 -81.07
C ARG A 560 4.16 -23.22 -81.59
N LYS A 561 3.57 -24.19 -80.90
CA LYS A 561 3.57 -25.60 -81.33
C LYS A 561 2.84 -25.79 -82.66
N TYR A 562 1.68 -25.14 -82.84
CA TYR A 562 0.99 -25.19 -84.13
C TYR A 562 1.78 -24.50 -85.27
N ALA A 563 2.52 -23.44 -84.98
CA ALA A 563 3.40 -22.83 -85.97
C ALA A 563 4.56 -23.76 -86.37
N GLU A 564 5.19 -24.41 -85.39
CA GLU A 564 6.25 -25.41 -85.61
C GLU A 564 5.74 -26.59 -86.45
N GLU A 565 4.57 -27.15 -86.13
CA GLU A 565 3.94 -28.23 -86.90
C GLU A 565 3.58 -27.81 -88.33
N ARG A 566 3.06 -26.60 -88.51
CA ARG A 566 2.76 -26.06 -89.85
C ARG A 566 4.01 -25.90 -90.70
N ILE A 567 5.10 -25.42 -90.12
CA ILE A 567 6.39 -25.28 -90.81
C ILE A 567 6.94 -26.67 -91.17
N ALA A 568 6.90 -27.64 -90.25
CA ALA A 568 7.35 -29.00 -90.49
C ALA A 568 6.53 -29.69 -91.61
N ALA A 569 5.21 -29.52 -91.60
CA ALA A 569 4.33 -30.05 -92.64
C ALA A 569 4.60 -29.42 -94.02
N GLN A 570 4.86 -28.10 -94.08
CA GLN A 570 5.24 -27.42 -95.32
C GLN A 570 6.61 -27.88 -95.85
N ALA A 571 7.59 -28.10 -94.97
CA ALA A 571 8.89 -28.63 -95.36
C ALA A 571 8.78 -30.05 -95.95
N ALA A 572 7.99 -30.93 -95.32
CA ALA A 572 7.74 -32.28 -95.83
C ALA A 572 7.05 -32.30 -97.21
N LEU A 573 6.17 -31.33 -97.48
CA LEU A 573 5.54 -31.18 -98.80
C LEU A 573 6.54 -30.77 -99.89
N LEU A 574 7.51 -29.92 -99.56
CA LEU A 574 8.56 -29.52 -100.50
C LEU A 574 9.46 -30.72 -100.86
N ASP A 575 9.77 -31.60 -99.90
CA ASP A 575 10.62 -32.77 -100.09
C ASP A 575 10.03 -33.77 -101.10
N HIS A 576 8.71 -34.00 -101.05
CA HIS A 576 8.02 -34.96 -101.91
C HIS A 576 7.44 -34.38 -103.21
N ALA A 577 7.65 -33.09 -103.48
CA ALA A 577 7.19 -32.47 -104.72
C ALA A 577 7.84 -33.15 -105.95
N ARG A 578 7.05 -33.31 -107.03
CA ARG A 578 7.55 -33.92 -108.28
C ARG A 578 8.52 -33.00 -109.03
N ASP A 579 8.28 -31.69 -108.96
CA ASP A 579 9.13 -30.69 -109.60
C ASP A 579 10.46 -30.53 -108.84
N ALA A 580 11.52 -30.20 -109.59
CA ALA A 580 12.85 -29.98 -109.01
C ALA A 580 12.90 -28.68 -108.21
N ILE A 581 12.93 -28.78 -106.88
CA ILE A 581 13.07 -27.66 -105.97
C ILE A 581 14.46 -27.75 -105.33
N LEU A 582 15.27 -26.73 -105.58
CA LEU A 582 16.58 -26.58 -104.96
C LEU A 582 16.75 -25.15 -104.47
N LEU A 583 17.41 -24.99 -103.34
CA LEU A 583 17.74 -23.68 -102.76
C LEU A 583 19.25 -23.53 -102.76
N ARG A 584 19.77 -22.39 -103.23
CA ARG A 584 21.20 -22.10 -103.27
C ARG A 584 21.53 -20.96 -102.30
N ALA A 585 22.69 -21.05 -101.67
CA ALA A 585 23.29 -19.92 -100.99
C ALA A 585 23.84 -18.90 -101.99
N LEU A 586 24.17 -17.71 -101.49
CA LEU A 586 24.75 -16.63 -102.29
C LEU A 586 26.11 -17.00 -102.94
N ASP A 587 26.80 -18.00 -102.39
CA ASP A 587 28.03 -18.59 -102.96
C ASP A 587 27.77 -19.70 -104.00
N GLU A 588 26.50 -19.82 -104.43
CA GLU A 588 25.97 -20.79 -105.39
C GLU A 588 25.98 -22.25 -104.93
N THR A 589 26.28 -22.54 -103.66
CA THR A 589 26.20 -23.89 -103.12
C THR A 589 24.76 -24.29 -102.81
N VAL A 590 24.39 -25.55 -103.06
CA VAL A 590 23.04 -26.06 -102.74
C VAL A 590 22.87 -26.19 -101.22
N ARG A 591 21.83 -25.56 -100.68
CA ARG A 591 21.39 -25.68 -99.28
C ARG A 591 20.17 -26.58 -99.10
N TYR A 592 19.35 -26.73 -100.12
CA TYR A 592 18.17 -27.58 -100.08
C TYR A 592 17.98 -28.26 -101.42
N TRP A 593 17.56 -29.53 -101.39
CA TRP A 593 17.47 -30.40 -102.55
C TRP A 593 16.39 -31.45 -102.33
N ASN A 594 15.25 -31.29 -102.99
CA ASN A 594 14.12 -32.20 -102.83
C ASN A 594 14.21 -33.45 -103.73
N GLU A 595 13.28 -34.40 -103.58
CA GLU A 595 13.25 -35.63 -104.39
C GLU A 595 13.02 -35.37 -105.89
N GLY A 596 12.28 -34.31 -106.23
CA GLY A 596 12.13 -33.86 -107.61
C GLY A 596 13.46 -33.45 -108.24
N ALA A 597 14.30 -32.71 -107.51
CA ALA A 597 15.62 -32.28 -107.96
C ALA A 597 16.58 -33.46 -108.06
N ALA A 598 16.49 -34.41 -107.12
CA ALA A 598 17.26 -35.64 -107.17
C ALA A 598 16.94 -36.49 -108.41
N ARG A 599 15.66 -36.56 -108.79
CA ARG A 599 15.25 -37.24 -110.04
C ARG A 599 15.71 -36.50 -111.30
N LEU A 600 15.60 -35.17 -111.31
CA LEU A 600 15.91 -34.37 -112.51
C LEU A 600 17.43 -34.32 -112.79
N TYR A 601 18.25 -34.15 -111.75
CA TYR A 601 19.68 -33.94 -111.88
C TYR A 601 20.51 -35.20 -111.52
N GLY A 602 19.88 -36.25 -111.00
CA GLY A 602 20.53 -37.54 -110.72
C GLY A 602 21.43 -37.57 -109.48
N TRP A 603 21.44 -36.51 -108.66
CA TRP A 603 22.20 -36.45 -107.40
C TRP A 603 21.24 -36.61 -106.22
N SER A 604 21.60 -37.41 -105.22
CA SER A 604 20.87 -37.41 -103.94
C SER A 604 21.07 -36.07 -103.20
N ALA A 605 20.16 -35.75 -102.27
CA ALA A 605 20.29 -34.53 -101.47
C ALA A 605 21.66 -34.45 -100.77
N ALA A 606 22.14 -35.57 -100.21
CA ALA A 606 23.45 -35.65 -99.55
C ALA A 606 24.64 -35.38 -100.50
N GLU A 607 24.53 -35.72 -101.78
CA GLU A 607 25.57 -35.46 -102.79
C GLU A 607 25.52 -34.03 -103.31
N ALA A 608 24.34 -33.43 -103.36
CA ALA A 608 24.13 -32.08 -103.86
C ALA A 608 24.44 -31.00 -102.83
N THR A 609 24.10 -31.21 -101.55
CA THR A 609 24.30 -30.21 -100.49
C THR A 609 25.76 -29.78 -100.37
N GLY A 610 25.99 -28.47 -100.39
CA GLY A 610 27.33 -27.86 -100.32
C GLY A 610 28.11 -27.84 -101.65
N ARG A 611 27.57 -28.42 -102.74
CA ARG A 611 28.17 -28.36 -104.08
C ARG A 611 27.43 -27.37 -104.97
N LYS A 612 28.08 -26.96 -106.06
CA LYS A 612 27.41 -26.21 -107.14
C LYS A 612 26.67 -27.19 -108.04
N PRO A 613 25.37 -26.97 -108.33
CA PRO A 613 24.58 -27.92 -109.11
C PRO A 613 24.96 -27.87 -110.59
N PRO A 614 24.84 -29.00 -111.33
CA PRO A 614 25.23 -29.09 -112.73
C PRO A 614 24.34 -28.19 -113.62
N THR A 615 24.95 -27.45 -114.55
CA THR A 615 24.23 -26.64 -115.53
C THR A 615 23.56 -27.53 -116.57
N SER A 616 22.23 -27.63 -116.55
CA SER A 616 21.46 -28.31 -117.60
C SER A 616 21.29 -27.41 -118.82
N SER A 617 21.92 -27.76 -119.94
CA SER A 617 21.70 -27.16 -121.25
C SER A 617 20.34 -27.59 -121.80
N ILE A 618 19.28 -26.83 -121.50
CA ILE A 618 17.97 -27.02 -122.14
C ILE A 618 17.81 -25.93 -123.20
N GLU A 619 17.95 -26.31 -124.47
CA GLU A 619 17.70 -25.45 -125.63
C GLU A 619 16.19 -25.13 -125.75
N THR A 620 15.83 -23.86 -125.69
CA THR A 620 14.52 -23.34 -126.13
C THR A 620 14.60 -22.88 -127.60
N PRO A 621 13.75 -23.39 -128.52
CA PRO A 621 13.69 -22.88 -129.90
C PRO A 621 12.57 -21.84 -130.09
N GLY A 622 12.87 -20.74 -130.79
CA GLY A 622 11.87 -20.01 -131.59
C GLY A 622 11.69 -18.50 -131.35
N ARG A 623 12.35 -17.70 -132.19
CA ARG A 623 12.24 -16.24 -132.46
C ARG A 623 10.82 -15.64 -132.50
N SER A 624 10.67 -14.38 -132.07
CA SER A 624 10.62 -13.21 -132.98
C SER A 624 10.49 -11.87 -132.22
N ARG A 625 11.12 -10.82 -132.78
CA ARG A 625 11.17 -9.44 -132.28
C ARG A 625 9.91 -8.65 -132.71
N LYS A 626 9.42 -7.82 -131.77
CA LYS A 626 8.82 -6.45 -131.85
C LYS A 626 8.62 -5.80 -133.24
N PRO A 627 7.59 -4.95 -133.43
CA PRO A 627 7.56 -3.52 -133.00
C PRO A 627 6.17 -3.13 -132.44
N GLU A 628 5.82 -1.96 -131.91
CA GLU A 628 6.38 -0.65 -131.49
C GLU A 628 5.24 0.03 -130.67
N VAL A 629 5.59 0.92 -129.72
CA VAL A 629 5.03 2.28 -129.48
C VAL A 629 3.48 2.43 -129.58
N THR A 630 2.70 2.90 -128.59
CA THR A 630 2.73 4.21 -127.91
C THR A 630 1.64 4.28 -126.83
N CYS A 631 1.88 5.17 -125.85
CA CYS A 631 1.02 5.78 -124.83
C CYS A 631 1.08 5.21 -123.42
#